data_AF-A0A3N5GQH7-F1
#
_entry.id   AF-A0A3N5GQH7-F1
#
_cell.length_a   1.000
_cell.length_b   1.000
_cell.length_c   1.000
_cell.angle_alpha   90.00
_cell.angle_beta   90.00
_cell.angle_gamma   90.00
#
_symmetry.space_group_name_H-M   'P 1'
#
loop_
_entity.id
_entity.type
_entity.pdbx_description
1 polymer ?
#
loop_
_entity_poly.entity_id
_entity_poly.type
_entity_poly.pdbx_seq_one_letter_code
_entity_poly.pdbx_strand_id
1 'polypeptide(L)'
;MGAVDFEQVRERLRDAGLNERAAHYDDASFGSWYIEIEARRPLRVVWDGKDGSLILQHKNVEGGWDDLGIAKTEAEQTPSTLVHYIGSLES
;
A
#
# COMPACT_ATOMS: atom_id res chain seq x y z
N MET A 1 -11.20 12.77 10.02
CA MET A 1 -10.13 12.80 9.01
C MET A 1 -10.01 11.39 8.47
N GLY A 2 -10.14 11.25 7.15
CA GLY A 2 -10.61 10.03 6.51
C GLY A 2 -9.53 8.97 6.42
N ALA A 3 -9.90 7.72 6.73
CA ALA A 3 -9.11 6.55 6.38
C ALA A 3 -8.67 6.63 4.91
N VAL A 4 -7.47 6.16 4.60
CA VAL A 4 -7.04 6.01 3.21
C VAL A 4 -7.99 5.02 2.54
N ASP A 5 -8.78 5.52 1.59
CA ASP A 5 -9.82 4.74 0.94
C ASP A 5 -9.20 3.68 0.02
N PHE A 6 -9.62 2.44 0.22
CA PHE A 6 -9.10 1.28 -0.49
C PHE A 6 -9.29 1.41 -2.01
N GLU A 7 -10.47 1.81 -2.46
CA GLU A 7 -10.79 1.91 -3.89
C GLU A 7 -10.05 3.08 -4.54
N GLN A 8 -9.91 4.21 -3.83
CA GLN A 8 -9.12 5.35 -4.29
C GLN A 8 -7.64 4.98 -4.47
N VAL A 9 -7.08 4.17 -3.58
CA VAL A 9 -5.70 3.69 -3.73
C VAL A 9 -5.57 2.79 -4.96
N ARG A 10 -6.51 1.85 -5.15
CA ARG A 10 -6.50 0.96 -6.31
C ARG A 10 -6.60 1.72 -7.63
N GLU A 11 -7.46 2.73 -7.70
CA GLU A 11 -7.59 3.59 -8.88
C GLU A 11 -6.28 4.32 -9.19
N ARG A 12 -5.62 4.86 -8.17
CA ARG A 12 -4.36 5.60 -8.34
C ARG A 12 -3.19 4.72 -8.72
N LEU A 13 -3.10 3.50 -8.16
CA LEU A 13 -2.11 2.51 -8.58
C LEU A 13 -2.30 2.16 -10.06
N ARG A 14 -3.55 1.94 -10.49
CA ARG A 14 -3.88 1.62 -11.88
C ARG A 14 -3.55 2.76 -12.84
N ASP A 15 -3.89 4.00 -12.49
CA ASP A 15 -3.54 5.20 -13.28
C ASP A 15 -2.03 5.37 -13.45
N ALA A 16 -1.26 4.96 -12.43
CA ALA A 16 0.20 4.94 -12.48
C ALA A 16 0.80 3.75 -13.26
N GLY A 17 -0.03 2.86 -13.80
CA GLY A 17 0.41 1.64 -14.50
C GLY A 17 0.93 0.54 -13.56
N LEU A 18 0.67 0.65 -12.25
CA LEU A 18 1.00 -0.35 -11.25
C LEU A 18 -0.16 -1.35 -11.16
N ASN A 19 0.01 -2.51 -11.79
CA ASN A 19 -1.03 -3.54 -11.80
C ASN A 19 -1.14 -4.21 -10.43
N GLU A 20 -2.37 -4.36 -9.94
CA GLU A 20 -2.64 -5.16 -8.75
C GLU A 20 -2.56 -6.65 -9.08
N ARG A 21 -1.82 -7.40 -8.26
CA ARG A 21 -1.77 -8.87 -8.33
C ARG A 21 -2.85 -9.50 -7.46
N ALA A 22 -3.04 -8.95 -6.27
CA ALA A 22 -4.03 -9.39 -5.31
C ALA A 22 -4.44 -8.20 -4.44
N ALA A 23 -5.70 -8.18 -3.99
CA ALA A 23 -6.18 -7.17 -3.08
C ALA A 23 -7.17 -7.82 -2.10
N HIS A 24 -7.15 -7.39 -0.85
CA HIS A 24 -8.03 -7.89 0.19
C HIS A 24 -8.43 -6.75 1.11
N TYR A 25 -9.72 -6.69 1.42
CA TYR A 25 -10.32 -5.74 2.35
C TYR A 25 -11.05 -6.53 3.43
N ASP A 26 -10.82 -6.17 4.68
CA ASP A 26 -11.41 -6.84 5.84
C ASP A 26 -12.12 -5.82 6.75
N ASP A 27 -13.44 -5.73 6.60
CA ASP A 27 -14.31 -4.86 7.39
C ASP A 27 -14.26 -5.22 8.89
N ALA A 28 -14.20 -6.52 9.21
CA ALA A 28 -14.16 -7.03 10.58
C ALA A 28 -12.87 -6.65 11.34
N SER A 29 -11.81 -6.31 10.63
CA SER A 29 -10.50 -5.91 11.15
C SER A 29 -10.31 -4.39 11.06
N PHE A 30 -11.28 -3.62 11.56
CA PHE A 30 -11.23 -2.15 11.58
C PHE A 30 -11.12 -1.52 10.17
N GLY A 31 -11.59 -2.22 9.13
CA GLY A 31 -11.44 -1.78 7.74
C GLY A 31 -10.00 -1.85 7.22
N SER A 32 -9.15 -2.70 7.81
CA SER A 32 -7.81 -2.99 7.31
C SER A 32 -7.84 -3.61 5.92
N TRP A 33 -6.83 -3.33 5.12
CA TRP A 33 -6.74 -3.87 3.77
C TRP A 33 -5.29 -4.00 3.30
N TYR A 34 -5.08 -4.78 2.26
CA TYR A 34 -3.81 -4.79 1.55
C TYR A 34 -3.99 -4.94 0.03
N ILE A 35 -3.00 -4.45 -0.71
CA ILE A 35 -2.91 -4.54 -2.17
C ILE A 35 -1.49 -4.99 -2.52
N GLU A 36 -1.36 -6.19 -3.08
CA GLU A 36 -0.12 -6.67 -3.67
C GLU A 36 0.01 -6.14 -5.10
N ILE A 37 1.18 -5.61 -5.42
CA ILE A 37 1.46 -4.94 -6.69
C ILE A 37 2.43 -5.80 -7.49
N GLU A 38 2.16 -5.94 -8.79
CA GLU A 38 3.08 -6.50 -9.75
C GLU A 38 4.15 -5.45 -10.10
N ALA A 39 5.34 -5.63 -9.54
CA ALA A 39 6.51 -4.77 -9.68
C ALA A 39 7.77 -5.64 -9.87
N ARG A 40 8.91 -5.03 -10.22
CA ARG A 40 10.20 -5.74 -10.40
C ARG A 40 10.58 -6.53 -9.14
N ARG A 41 10.21 -6.00 -7.98
CA ARG A 41 10.20 -6.70 -6.69
C ARG A 41 8.75 -6.83 -6.21
N PRO A 42 8.38 -7.92 -5.51
CA PRO A 42 7.03 -8.03 -4.97
C PRO A 42 6.81 -6.97 -3.89
N LEU A 43 5.86 -6.08 -4.12
CA LEU A 43 5.47 -5.01 -3.21
C LEU A 43 4.05 -5.21 -2.72
N ARG A 44 3.77 -4.78 -1.50
CA ARG A 44 2.43 -4.77 -0.92
C ARG A 44 2.18 -3.50 -0.15
N VAL A 45 1.05 -2.86 -0.41
CA VAL A 45 0.53 -1.74 0.36
C VAL A 45 -0.44 -2.29 1.39
N VAL A 46 -0.34 -1.85 2.63
CA VAL A 46 -1.18 -2.28 3.74
C VAL A 46 -1.75 -1.05 4.41
N TRP A 47 -3.05 -1.04 4.67
CA TRP A 47 -3.68 -0.15 5.61
C TRP A 47 -4.02 -0.93 6.86
N ASP A 48 -3.41 -0.53 7.98
CA ASP A 48 -3.84 -0.96 9.30
C ASP A 48 -4.91 0.00 9.80
N GLY A 49 -6.17 -0.43 9.74
CA GLY A 49 -7.32 0.37 10.16
C GLY A 49 -7.44 0.53 11.67
N LYS A 50 -6.72 -0.27 12.46
CA LYS A 50 -6.69 -0.17 13.92
C LYS A 50 -5.78 0.96 14.38
N ASP A 51 -4.58 1.04 13.81
CA ASP A 51 -3.54 2.03 14.10
C ASP A 51 -3.58 3.23 13.14
N GLY A 52 -4.45 3.21 12.13
CA GLY A 52 -4.62 4.29 11.15
C GLY A 52 -3.35 4.55 10.35
N SER A 53 -2.68 3.48 9.91
CA SER A 53 -1.33 3.53 9.34
C SER A 53 -1.26 2.90 7.96
N LEU A 54 -0.68 3.62 6.99
CA LEU A 54 -0.43 3.13 5.64
C LEU A 54 1.03 2.66 5.51
N ILE A 55 1.23 1.38 5.28
CA ILE A 55 2.54 0.72 5.28
C ILE A 55 2.82 0.18 3.87
N LEU A 56 4.03 0.42 3.36
CA LEU A 56 4.53 -0.29 2.18
C LEU A 56 5.49 -1.37 2.63
N GLN A 57 5.34 -2.55 2.07
CA GLN A 57 6.16 -3.71 2.37
C GLN A 57 6.76 -4.29 1.09
N HIS A 58 7.92 -4.92 1.21
CA HIS A 58 8.47 -5.77 0.16
C HIS A 58 8.61 -7.20 0.63
N LYS A 59 8.54 -8.13 -0.31
CA LYS A 59 8.77 -9.53 0.00
C LYS A 59 10.26 -9.79 0.17
N ASN A 60 10.63 -10.48 1.23
CA ASN A 60 12.02 -10.83 1.53
C ASN A 60 12.39 -12.22 0.99
N VAL A 61 13.67 -12.59 1.10
CA VAL A 61 14.20 -13.84 0.54
C VAL A 61 13.63 -15.09 1.22
N GLU A 62 13.13 -14.96 2.44
CA GLU A 62 12.50 -16.03 3.22
C GLU A 62 10.98 -16.13 2.92
N GLY A 63 10.45 -15.23 2.09
CA GLY A 63 9.03 -15.18 1.71
C GLY A 63 8.14 -14.38 2.67
N GLY A 64 8.72 -13.75 3.70
CA GLY A 64 8.06 -12.80 4.58
C GLY A 64 7.94 -11.40 3.96
N TRP A 65 7.34 -10.47 4.71
CA TRP A 65 7.15 -9.08 4.30
C TRP A 65 7.91 -8.16 5.27
N ASP A 66 8.77 -7.30 4.74
CA ASP A 66 9.52 -6.30 5.49
C ASP A 66 9.00 -4.90 5.17
N ASP A 67 8.89 -4.06 6.20
CA ASP A 67 8.38 -2.69 6.09
C ASP A 67 9.41 -1.76 5.43
N LEU A 68 9.02 -1.13 4.32
CA LEU A 68 9.78 -0.08 3.64
C LEU A 68 9.51 1.32 4.22
N GLY A 69 8.47 1.45 5.05
CA GLY A 69 8.22 2.64 5.87
C GLY A 69 7.52 3.78 5.14
N ILE A 70 6.26 3.57 4.73
CA ILE A 70 5.44 4.70 4.28
C ILE A 70 4.69 5.35 5.44
N ALA A 71 4.60 6.67 5.32
CA ALA A 71 3.72 7.62 5.98
C ALA A 71 3.61 7.53 7.50
N LYS A 72 4.69 7.98 8.17
CA LYS A 72 4.75 8.20 9.62
C LYS A 72 3.81 9.31 10.09
N THR A 73 3.31 10.13 9.17
CA THR A 73 2.37 11.22 9.45
C THR A 73 1.13 11.12 8.57
N GLU A 74 -0.03 11.55 9.09
CA GLU A 74 -1.30 11.56 8.33
C GLU A 74 -1.19 12.33 7.00
N ALA A 75 -0.37 13.38 6.94
CA ALA A 75 -0.16 14.17 5.72
C ALA A 75 0.54 13.38 4.60
N GLU A 76 1.31 12.35 4.95
CA GLU A 76 2.01 11.48 4.00
C GLU A 76 1.14 10.29 3.56
N GLN A 77 0.06 9.99 4.29
CA GLN A 77 -0.86 8.89 4.01
C GLN A 77 -1.82 9.25 2.87
N THR A 78 -1.27 9.52 1.69
CA THR A 78 -2.06 9.81 0.49
C THR A 78 -1.76 8.81 -0.62
N PRO A 79 -2.75 8.48 -1.46
CA PRO A 79 -2.52 7.64 -2.64
C PRO A 79 -1.43 8.19 -3.57
N SER A 80 -1.31 9.50 -3.69
CA SER A 80 -0.29 10.14 -4.53
C SER A 80 1.12 9.96 -3.97
N THR A 81 1.31 10.13 -2.65
CA THR A 81 2.59 9.88 -1.98
C THR A 81 3.01 8.42 -2.15
N LEU A 82 2.06 7.50 -1.99
CA LEU A 82 2.27 6.06 -2.18
C LEU A 82 2.78 5.75 -3.59
N VAL A 83 2.08 6.22 -4.62
CA VAL A 83 2.48 6.01 -6.02
C VAL A 83 3.86 6.58 -6.30
N HIS A 84 4.14 7.80 -5.83
CA HIS A 84 5.45 8.44 -6.01
C HIS A 84 6.57 7.61 -5.37
N TYR A 85 6.35 7.10 -4.16
CA TYR A 85 7.31 6.27 -3.45
C TYR A 85 7.56 4.95 -4.17
N ILE A 86 6.50 4.28 -4.63
CA ILE A 86 6.63 3.04 -5.43
C ILE A 86 7.40 3.31 -6.73
N GLY A 87 7.07 4.39 -7.44
CA GLY A 87 7.80 4.78 -8.66
C GLY A 87 9.30 5.03 -8.42
N SER A 88 9.65 5.64 -7.27
CA SER A 88 11.05 5.83 -6.87
C SER A 88 11.78 4.53 -6.54
N LEU A 89 11.06 3.48 -6.14
CA LEU A 89 11.61 2.16 -5.87
C LEU A 89 11.79 1.34 -7.17
N GLU A 90 11.02 1.64 -8.20
CA GLU A 90 11.04 0.89 -9.47
C GLU A 90 11.96 1.51 -10.54
N SER A 91 12.38 2.77 -10.36
CA SER A 91 13.27 3.52 -11.27
C SER A 91 14.69 3.00 -11.30
#